data_AF-A0A1L9B8R6-F1
#
_entry.id   AF-A0A1L9B8R6-F1
#
_cell.length_a   1.000
_cell.length_b   1.000
_cell.length_c   1.000
_cell.angle_alpha   90.00
_cell.angle_beta   90.00
_cell.angle_gamma   90.00
#
_symmetry.space_group_name_H-M   'P 1'
#
loop_
_entity.id
_entity.type
_entity.pdbx_description
1 polymer ?
#
loop_
_entity_poly.entity_id
_entity_poly.type
_entity_poly.pdbx_seq_one_letter_code
_entity_poly.pdbx_strand_id
1 'polypeptide(L)'
;MRAWVGAWGAVLCFTALGAACGGGLTEPVPEDPARHAPGSPTEPVVPSEPRVPPRDAGTPLPGDGGTSTPPADAGSPPLVDAGTPPDGGSAPPPDAGTPGDGGTDGGGGTGDGSDDSGGETVDNFPGVDIWPQEPVVNYTQRFGVGQPQGVAVDDAFNIWLLNGNRIGVLRPGDTQPQWASNIGQAGGGFSSTVICGGGAGRAYVGYYARELDEPRRQSHEDSTYGEGDLDAVHLTANGIRLEEHLTHSYRWSQEGKLTWNPPGNTGIHNSNDWHYDEDRAVLGCVKVARGRDKGDVYVSTNHGVTRVRGLVYNSHRHPTWFDEHGGQHIGYSYAVGIAQDGDVLIGNDWTFGIVTPTADLGYWDWMDKSVNRMKVESSFLPEVNSLAEFDYWRGFQQTRDGRYYLASASFGLWEMTILSAGSRPQKGTAVAGLPTQRLTSLAATDDGSLFIGTEGGGLWRLDASKQLSRVTDVTGNKVKQLLYDPNASPAMLYVVTDQGLTVLRGY
;
A
#
# COMPACT_ATOMS: atom_id res chain seq x y z
N MET A 1 -55.00 -7.33 -17.07
CA MET A 1 -56.47 -7.50 -16.97
C MET A 1 -56.82 -7.76 -15.50
N ARG A 2 -57.92 -7.15 -15.05
CA ARG A 2 -58.56 -7.20 -13.72
C ARG A 2 -58.01 -6.26 -12.62
N ALA A 3 -58.80 -5.21 -12.45
CA ALA A 3 -58.87 -4.26 -11.35
C ALA A 3 -59.54 -4.86 -10.09
N TRP A 4 -59.46 -4.12 -8.96
CA TRP A 4 -60.54 -3.73 -8.02
C TRP A 4 -59.88 -3.03 -6.79
N VAL A 5 -59.95 -1.69 -6.63
CA VAL A 5 -60.99 -0.83 -5.96
C VAL A 5 -60.93 -0.84 -4.41
N GLY A 6 -60.38 0.23 -3.81
CA GLY A 6 -61.14 1.40 -3.30
C GLY A 6 -61.74 1.46 -1.87
N ALA A 7 -61.18 2.39 -1.07
CA ALA A 7 -61.82 3.44 -0.23
C ALA A 7 -62.57 3.03 1.07
N TRP A 8 -62.53 3.79 2.18
CA TRP A 8 -63.14 5.11 2.52
C TRP A 8 -62.55 5.59 3.89
N GLY A 9 -62.58 6.83 4.37
CA GLY A 9 -63.28 8.06 3.98
C GLY A 9 -62.85 9.25 4.86
N ALA A 10 -63.27 10.46 4.45
CA ALA A 10 -62.97 11.75 5.06
C ALA A 10 -64.16 12.31 5.87
N VAL A 11 -63.89 13.27 6.78
CA VAL A 11 -64.89 14.20 7.34
C VAL A 11 -64.35 15.65 7.26
N LEU A 12 -65.28 16.55 6.90
CA LEU A 12 -65.19 17.94 6.43
C LEU A 12 -65.20 19.03 7.53
N CYS A 13 -64.97 20.28 7.06
CA CYS A 13 -65.52 21.61 7.46
C CYS A 13 -64.55 22.57 8.20
N PHE A 14 -64.49 23.91 7.97
CA PHE A 14 -65.27 24.88 7.17
C PHE A 14 -64.49 26.23 7.02
N THR A 15 -64.52 26.89 5.84
CA THR A 15 -64.52 28.37 5.49
C THR A 15 -63.41 29.36 5.98
N ALA A 16 -63.00 30.45 5.30
CA ALA A 16 -63.46 31.18 4.10
C ALA A 16 -62.54 32.39 3.69
N LEU A 17 -62.61 32.81 2.41
CA LEU A 17 -62.45 34.16 1.75
C LEU A 17 -61.09 34.91 1.77
N GLY A 18 -60.58 35.60 0.73
CA GLY A 18 -60.98 35.96 -0.66
C GLY A 18 -59.77 36.60 -1.42
N ALA A 19 -59.55 36.35 -2.73
CA ALA A 19 -59.83 37.20 -3.94
C ALA A 19 -59.19 38.62 -3.97
N ALA A 20 -58.59 39.19 -5.03
CA ALA A 20 -58.26 38.80 -6.42
C ALA A 20 -57.44 39.93 -7.17
N CYS A 21 -56.92 39.59 -8.38
CA CYS A 21 -56.58 40.40 -9.59
C CYS A 21 -55.33 41.34 -9.60
N GLY A 22 -54.53 41.53 -10.68
CA GLY A 22 -54.48 41.01 -12.07
C GLY A 22 -53.92 42.05 -13.09
N GLY A 23 -52.99 41.63 -13.99
CA GLY A 23 -52.61 42.21 -15.33
C GLY A 23 -52.01 43.63 -15.40
N GLY A 24 -51.05 44.04 -16.25
CA GLY A 24 -50.54 43.59 -17.56
C GLY A 24 -50.80 44.67 -18.65
N LEU A 25 -49.78 45.13 -19.41
CA LEU A 25 -49.77 45.56 -20.86
C LEU A 25 -48.66 46.59 -21.27
N THR A 26 -47.76 46.14 -22.17
CA THR A 26 -47.23 46.70 -23.46
C THR A 26 -46.61 48.12 -23.64
N GLU A 27 -45.29 48.16 -23.96
CA GLU A 27 -44.51 48.73 -25.11
C GLU A 27 -44.94 50.02 -25.88
N PRO A 28 -44.00 50.88 -26.41
CA PRO A 28 -43.15 50.55 -27.59
C PRO A 28 -41.73 51.19 -27.74
N VAL A 29 -41.03 50.70 -28.78
CA VAL A 29 -39.68 50.94 -29.37
C VAL A 29 -39.50 52.33 -30.05
N PRO A 30 -38.24 52.82 -30.24
CA PRO A 30 -37.73 53.06 -31.62
C PRO A 30 -36.25 52.65 -31.86
N GLU A 31 -35.90 52.50 -33.14
CA GLU A 31 -34.67 51.91 -33.73
C GLU A 31 -33.38 52.78 -33.73
N ASP A 32 -32.26 52.06 -33.90
CA ASP A 32 -30.80 52.34 -34.04
C ASP A 32 -30.41 53.26 -35.25
N PRO A 33 -29.19 53.85 -35.45
CA PRO A 33 -27.87 53.16 -35.45
C PRO A 33 -26.62 53.94 -34.95
N ALA A 34 -25.64 53.18 -34.43
CA ALA A 34 -24.23 53.13 -34.89
C ALA A 34 -23.09 53.30 -33.85
N ARG A 35 -22.12 52.37 -33.97
CA ARG A 35 -20.65 52.44 -33.74
C ARG A 35 -20.03 51.93 -32.42
N HIS A 36 -19.17 50.93 -32.64
CA HIS A 36 -17.88 50.63 -32.02
C HIS A 36 -17.82 50.02 -30.60
N ALA A 37 -17.44 48.73 -30.58
CA ALA A 37 -16.79 48.06 -29.44
C ALA A 37 -15.46 48.75 -29.07
N PRO A 38 -15.04 48.69 -27.80
CA PRO A 38 -14.07 47.65 -27.44
C PRO A 38 -14.23 47.05 -26.01
N GLY A 39 -13.86 45.77 -25.90
CA GLY A 39 -13.06 45.18 -24.82
C GLY A 39 -13.63 45.12 -23.40
N SER A 40 -14.18 43.96 -23.03
CA SER A 40 -14.32 43.57 -21.61
C SER A 40 -13.01 42.98 -21.07
N PRO A 41 -12.63 43.26 -19.81
CA PRO A 41 -11.42 42.73 -19.19
C PRO A 41 -11.57 41.25 -18.82
N THR A 42 -10.54 40.46 -19.12
CA THR A 42 -10.39 39.06 -18.76
C THR A 42 -10.30 38.87 -17.24
N GLU A 43 -11.15 38.00 -16.70
CA GLU A 43 -11.01 37.43 -15.35
C GLU A 43 -9.72 36.59 -15.24
N PRO A 44 -9.07 36.55 -14.05
CA PRO A 44 -7.90 35.73 -13.84
C PRO A 44 -8.28 34.24 -13.77
N VAL A 45 -7.73 33.46 -14.69
CA VAL A 45 -7.78 32.00 -14.68
C VAL A 45 -6.97 31.49 -13.49
N VAL A 46 -7.66 30.90 -12.51
CA VAL A 46 -7.05 30.09 -11.45
C VAL A 46 -6.63 28.76 -12.07
N PRO A 47 -5.37 28.30 -11.94
CA PRO A 47 -4.98 27.00 -12.44
C PRO A 47 -5.68 25.91 -11.62
N SER A 48 -6.46 25.06 -12.29
CA SER A 48 -7.02 23.85 -11.69
C SER A 48 -5.90 22.85 -11.42
N GLU A 49 -5.72 22.45 -10.16
CA GLU A 49 -4.87 21.31 -9.80
C GLU A 49 -5.34 20.04 -10.51
N PRO A 50 -4.43 19.14 -10.94
CA PRO A 50 -4.81 17.85 -11.49
C PRO A 50 -5.47 17.02 -10.37
N ARG A 51 -6.75 16.67 -10.58
CA ARG A 51 -7.49 15.80 -9.67
C ARG A 51 -6.92 14.39 -9.77
N VAL A 52 -6.34 13.89 -8.68
CA VAL A 52 -6.25 12.45 -8.42
C VAL A 52 -7.68 11.91 -8.51
N PRO A 53 -7.97 10.88 -9.32
CA PRO A 53 -9.30 10.28 -9.31
C PRO A 53 -9.62 9.84 -7.88
N PRO A 54 -10.85 10.04 -7.39
CA PRO A 54 -11.22 9.51 -6.09
C PRO A 54 -10.89 8.01 -6.05
N ARG A 55 -10.55 7.49 -4.86
CA ARG A 55 -10.51 6.05 -4.56
C ARG A 55 -11.93 5.46 -4.65
N ASP A 56 -12.56 5.59 -5.80
CA ASP A 56 -13.85 4.99 -6.14
C ASP A 56 -13.59 3.61 -6.72
N ALA A 57 -14.38 2.64 -6.27
CA ALA A 57 -14.40 1.28 -6.78
C ALA A 57 -14.46 1.32 -8.31
N GLY A 58 -13.49 0.69 -8.96
CA GLY A 58 -13.29 0.76 -10.40
C GLY A 58 -14.60 0.49 -11.14
N THR A 59 -15.01 1.44 -11.97
CA THR A 59 -15.88 1.10 -13.11
C THR A 59 -15.12 0.10 -13.98
N PRO A 60 -15.72 -1.03 -14.38
CA PRO A 60 -15.11 -1.93 -15.35
C PRO A 60 -14.84 -1.16 -16.64
N LEU A 61 -13.62 -1.27 -17.18
CA LEU A 61 -13.37 -0.83 -18.55
C LEU A 61 -14.22 -1.70 -19.51
N PRO A 62 -14.84 -1.12 -20.55
CA PRO A 62 -15.48 -1.93 -21.58
C PRO A 62 -14.41 -2.78 -22.28
N GLY A 63 -14.67 -4.09 -22.37
CA GLY A 63 -13.77 -5.02 -23.05
C GLY A 63 -13.61 -4.64 -24.51
N ASP A 64 -12.36 -4.44 -24.94
CA ASP A 64 -12.02 -4.23 -26.33
C ASP A 64 -11.29 -5.45 -26.88
N GLY A 65 -11.85 -6.00 -27.95
CA GLY A 65 -11.39 -7.18 -28.68
C GLY A 65 -10.14 -6.91 -29.53
N GLY A 66 -9.03 -6.61 -28.87
CA GLY A 66 -7.70 -6.57 -29.48
C GLY A 66 -6.96 -7.88 -29.24
N THR A 67 -6.74 -8.67 -30.28
CA THR A 67 -5.86 -9.85 -30.23
C THR A 67 -4.40 -9.39 -30.14
N SER A 68 -3.93 -9.13 -28.93
CA SER A 68 -2.51 -9.10 -28.58
C SER A 68 -2.32 -10.05 -27.40
N THR A 69 -1.73 -11.20 -27.68
CA THR A 69 -1.31 -12.15 -26.65
C THR A 69 -0.34 -11.46 -25.68
N PRO A 70 -0.61 -11.41 -24.37
CA PRO A 70 0.40 -11.00 -23.39
C PRO A 70 1.57 -12.01 -23.46
N PRO A 71 2.83 -11.56 -23.30
CA PRO A 71 3.96 -12.46 -23.32
C PRO A 71 3.90 -13.38 -22.09
N ALA A 72 4.27 -14.64 -22.28
CA ALA A 72 4.56 -15.53 -21.17
C ALA A 72 5.69 -14.91 -20.35
N ASP A 73 5.53 -14.85 -19.02
CA ASP A 73 6.63 -14.73 -18.06
C ASP A 73 7.81 -15.55 -18.59
N ALA A 74 8.90 -14.89 -18.98
CA ALA A 74 10.10 -15.51 -19.51
C ALA A 74 10.79 -16.31 -18.39
N GLY A 75 10.21 -17.46 -18.05
CA GLY A 75 10.58 -18.26 -16.88
C GLY A 75 9.60 -19.36 -16.48
N SER A 76 8.41 -19.48 -17.07
CA SER A 76 7.48 -20.59 -16.73
C SER A 76 7.80 -21.86 -17.54
N PRO A 77 8.19 -23.00 -16.90
CA PRO A 77 8.21 -24.28 -17.60
C PRO A 77 6.77 -24.79 -17.84
N PRO A 78 6.52 -25.52 -18.94
CA PRO A 78 5.17 -26.00 -19.26
C PRO A 78 4.67 -27.05 -18.26
N LEU A 79 3.36 -27.01 -18.01
CA LEU A 79 2.61 -28.01 -17.26
C LEU A 79 2.88 -29.41 -17.84
N VAL A 80 3.46 -30.30 -17.03
CA VAL A 80 3.41 -31.74 -17.26
C VAL A 80 2.61 -32.41 -16.16
N ASP A 81 1.63 -33.16 -16.63
CA ASP A 81 0.73 -34.08 -15.95
C ASP A 81 1.49 -35.02 -15.00
N ALA A 82 1.22 -34.91 -13.70
CA ALA A 82 1.80 -35.81 -12.69
C ALA A 82 0.91 -37.04 -12.53
N GLY A 83 1.19 -38.05 -13.37
CA GLY A 83 0.74 -39.42 -13.15
C GLY A 83 1.27 -40.02 -11.85
N THR A 84 0.47 -40.91 -11.27
CA THR A 84 0.66 -41.68 -10.03
C THR A 84 2.01 -42.43 -9.97
N PRO A 85 2.66 -42.55 -8.78
CA PRO A 85 3.95 -43.23 -8.66
C PRO A 85 3.81 -44.76 -8.52
N PRO A 86 4.87 -45.52 -8.84
CA PRO A 86 5.18 -46.70 -8.05
C PRO A 86 6.56 -46.65 -7.40
N ASP A 87 6.64 -47.41 -6.31
CA ASP A 87 7.71 -47.59 -5.33
C ASP A 87 9.11 -47.83 -5.90
N GLY A 88 10.11 -47.39 -5.14
CA GLY A 88 11.51 -47.76 -5.34
C GLY A 88 12.43 -47.13 -4.31
N GLY A 89 12.59 -47.79 -3.16
CA GLY A 89 13.46 -47.34 -2.07
C GLY A 89 14.96 -47.40 -2.39
N SER A 90 15.74 -46.59 -1.67
CA SER A 90 17.16 -46.83 -1.36
C SER A 90 17.53 -46.00 -0.13
N ALA A 91 18.03 -46.67 0.90
CA ALA A 91 18.39 -46.13 2.21
C ALA A 91 19.63 -45.21 2.17
N PRO A 92 19.81 -44.30 3.15
CA PRO A 92 21.06 -43.57 3.36
C PRO A 92 22.03 -44.36 4.25
N PRO A 93 23.37 -44.19 4.10
CA PRO A 93 24.34 -44.74 5.04
C PRO A 93 24.56 -43.81 6.26
N PRO A 94 25.13 -44.33 7.36
CA PRO A 94 24.79 -43.88 8.71
C PRO A 94 25.76 -42.85 9.33
N ASP A 95 25.20 -42.16 10.33
CA ASP A 95 25.89 -41.43 11.40
C ASP A 95 27.00 -42.25 12.09
N ALA A 96 28.10 -41.57 12.40
CA ALA A 96 29.03 -41.96 13.44
C ALA A 96 29.24 -40.76 14.39
N GLY A 97 28.83 -40.92 15.64
CA GLY A 97 28.87 -39.88 16.67
C GLY A 97 30.18 -39.80 17.48
N THR A 98 30.41 -38.58 18.00
CA THR A 98 30.80 -38.17 19.39
C THR A 98 32.09 -38.73 20.06
N PRO A 99 32.63 -38.17 21.18
CA PRO A 99 32.33 -36.92 21.95
C PRO A 99 33.58 -36.12 22.43
N GLY A 100 33.39 -34.98 23.14
CA GLY A 100 34.38 -34.50 24.14
C GLY A 100 34.42 -33.00 24.46
N ASP A 101 34.12 -32.67 25.72
CA ASP A 101 34.09 -31.38 26.44
C ASP A 101 35.31 -30.45 26.38
N GLY A 102 35.10 -29.18 26.75
CA GLY A 102 36.06 -28.38 27.52
C GLY A 102 35.98 -26.87 27.31
N GLY A 103 35.39 -26.13 28.26
CA GLY A 103 35.38 -24.66 28.26
C GLY A 103 36.67 -24.02 28.80
N THR A 104 36.87 -22.72 28.54
CA THR A 104 37.26 -21.65 29.51
C THR A 104 37.61 -20.33 28.80
N ASP A 105 37.38 -19.24 29.55
CA ASP A 105 37.60 -17.83 29.25
C ASP A 105 39.05 -17.42 28.92
N GLY A 106 39.22 -16.28 28.26
CA GLY A 106 40.49 -15.56 28.22
C GLY A 106 40.50 -14.38 27.24
N GLY A 107 40.37 -13.15 27.77
CA GLY A 107 40.45 -11.92 26.99
C GLY A 107 41.87 -11.53 26.55
N GLY A 108 41.93 -10.50 25.70
CA GLY A 108 43.17 -9.81 25.32
C GLY A 108 42.98 -8.97 24.06
N GLY A 109 42.83 -7.65 24.23
CA GLY A 109 42.71 -6.70 23.14
C GLY A 109 44.06 -6.18 22.62
N THR A 110 43.96 -5.40 21.52
CA THR A 110 44.81 -4.32 20.95
C THR A 110 44.47 -4.30 19.45
N GLY A 111 44.13 -3.23 18.74
CA GLY A 111 44.19 -1.77 18.93
C GLY A 111 44.59 -1.15 17.57
N ASP A 112 43.95 -0.01 17.23
CA ASP A 112 44.34 0.99 16.19
C ASP A 112 44.06 0.65 14.71
N GLY A 113 43.40 1.45 13.86
CA GLY A 113 42.76 2.77 13.94
C GLY A 113 42.55 3.32 12.53
N SER A 114 41.50 4.14 12.30
CA SER A 114 41.48 5.27 11.34
C SER A 114 40.09 5.94 11.28
N ASP A 115 40.07 7.13 11.86
CA ASP A 115 39.44 8.40 11.46
C ASP A 115 37.92 8.57 11.26
N ASP A 116 37.48 9.49 12.11
CA ASP A 116 36.20 10.14 12.37
C ASP A 116 35.94 11.31 11.40
N SER A 117 34.72 11.38 10.89
CA SER A 117 34.13 12.64 10.42
C SER A 117 32.63 12.67 10.72
N GLY A 118 32.28 12.90 11.99
CA GLY A 118 31.37 13.96 12.41
C GLY A 118 29.97 14.01 11.81
N GLY A 119 29.14 13.02 12.13
CA GLY A 119 27.70 13.21 12.29
C GLY A 119 27.38 12.98 13.75
N GLU A 120 26.83 13.96 14.46
CA GLU A 120 26.35 13.77 15.83
C GLU A 120 25.29 12.66 15.83
N THR A 121 25.72 11.45 16.15
CA THR A 121 24.85 10.36 16.57
C THR A 121 24.25 10.82 17.89
N VAL A 122 22.95 11.10 17.89
CA VAL A 122 22.20 11.13 19.14
C VAL A 122 22.41 9.76 19.75
N ASP A 123 23.18 9.70 20.84
CA ASP A 123 23.42 8.47 21.57
C ASP A 123 22.08 7.81 21.82
N ASN A 124 21.92 6.65 21.20
CA ASN A 124 20.74 5.81 21.27
C ASN A 124 20.66 5.29 22.70
N PHE A 125 20.03 6.05 23.60
CA PHE A 125 19.73 5.57 24.95
C PHE A 125 18.77 4.39 24.82
N PRO A 126 19.20 3.15 25.10
CA PRO A 126 18.27 2.02 25.09
C PRO A 126 17.27 2.23 26.23
N GLY A 127 16.02 2.54 25.89
CA GLY A 127 14.90 2.54 26.84
C GLY A 127 14.24 3.88 27.17
N VAL A 128 14.59 4.99 26.51
CA VAL A 128 13.77 6.21 26.59
C VAL A 128 12.86 6.25 25.37
N ASP A 129 11.59 5.97 25.58
CA ASP A 129 10.57 6.24 24.56
C ASP A 129 10.40 7.76 24.44
N ILE A 130 10.75 8.28 23.28
CA ILE A 130 10.91 9.70 22.98
C ILE A 130 9.62 10.36 22.46
N TRP A 131 8.52 9.60 22.38
CA TRP A 131 7.21 10.08 21.97
C TRP A 131 6.19 10.07 23.12
N PRO A 132 5.15 10.92 23.05
CA PRO A 132 4.00 10.92 23.98
C PRO A 132 3.47 9.51 24.30
N GLN A 133 3.43 9.15 25.59
CA GLN A 133 3.03 7.83 26.07
C GLN A 133 1.55 7.72 26.46
N GLU A 134 0.79 8.80 26.36
CA GLU A 134 -0.63 8.79 26.66
C GLU A 134 -1.35 7.78 25.74
N PRO A 135 -2.36 7.04 26.23
CA PRO A 135 -3.04 6.00 25.44
C PRO A 135 -3.60 6.49 24.11
N VAL A 136 -3.99 7.76 24.04
CA VAL A 136 -4.52 8.42 22.84
C VAL A 136 -3.96 9.84 22.78
N VAL A 137 -3.37 10.20 21.64
CA VAL A 137 -2.84 11.55 21.40
C VAL A 137 -3.26 12.02 20.01
N ASN A 138 -3.94 13.17 19.95
CA ASN A 138 -4.23 13.84 18.69
C ASN A 138 -2.99 14.63 18.23
N TYR A 139 -2.24 14.06 17.29
CA TYR A 139 -1.00 14.66 16.78
C TYR A 139 -1.29 15.88 15.91
N THR A 140 -2.45 15.92 15.23
CA THR A 140 -2.89 17.12 14.50
C THR A 140 -2.99 18.33 15.42
N GLN A 141 -3.59 18.18 16.59
CA GLN A 141 -3.71 19.26 17.57
C GLN A 141 -2.38 19.53 18.29
N ARG A 142 -1.66 18.48 18.71
CA ARG A 142 -0.47 18.61 19.55
C ARG A 142 0.74 19.19 18.81
N PHE A 143 0.95 18.77 17.56
CA PHE A 143 2.14 19.11 16.79
C PHE A 143 1.82 19.91 15.51
N GLY A 144 0.54 20.21 15.25
CA GLY A 144 0.16 20.99 14.06
C GLY A 144 0.45 20.26 12.74
N VAL A 145 0.37 18.92 12.71
CA VAL A 145 0.67 18.13 11.49
C VAL A 145 -0.36 18.29 10.36
N GLY A 146 -1.46 18.98 10.62
CA GLY A 146 -2.54 19.18 9.65
C GLY A 146 -3.31 17.88 9.37
N GLN A 147 -3.68 17.68 8.11
CA GLN A 147 -4.42 16.50 7.62
C GLN A 147 -3.56 15.73 6.62
N PRO A 148 -2.55 14.97 7.09
CA PRO A 148 -1.69 14.22 6.19
C PRO A 148 -2.50 13.22 5.35
N GLN A 149 -2.01 12.97 4.13
CA GLN A 149 -2.44 11.87 3.28
C GLN A 149 -1.87 10.54 3.79
N GLY A 150 -0.64 10.54 4.29
CA GLY A 150 0.02 9.34 4.80
C GLY A 150 1.08 9.66 5.86
N VAL A 151 1.46 8.62 6.60
CA VAL A 151 2.44 8.65 7.69
C VAL A 151 3.36 7.44 7.61
N ALA A 152 4.62 7.62 8.02
CA ALA A 152 5.65 6.60 8.09
C ALA A 152 6.60 6.85 9.27
N VAL A 153 7.34 5.81 9.68
CA VAL A 153 8.35 5.90 10.75
C VAL A 153 9.65 5.26 10.29
N ASP A 154 10.77 5.98 10.43
CA ASP A 154 12.10 5.47 10.10
C ASP A 154 12.82 4.84 11.31
N ASP A 155 14.03 4.29 11.11
CA ASP A 155 14.78 3.64 12.21
C ASP A 155 15.27 4.61 13.30
N ALA A 156 15.19 5.92 13.10
CA ALA A 156 15.49 6.94 14.09
C ALA A 156 14.22 7.47 14.80
N PHE A 157 13.08 6.78 14.62
CA PHE A 157 11.77 7.17 15.13
C PHE A 157 11.29 8.54 14.64
N ASN A 158 11.81 9.04 13.51
CA ASN A 158 11.24 10.22 12.88
C ASN A 158 9.89 9.86 12.27
N ILE A 159 8.89 10.72 12.50
CA ILE A 159 7.56 10.57 11.92
C ILE A 159 7.53 11.36 10.61
N TRP A 160 7.48 10.65 9.51
CA TRP A 160 7.37 11.19 8.17
C TRP A 160 5.91 11.38 7.78
N LEU A 161 5.61 12.51 7.14
CA LEU A 161 4.25 12.92 6.78
C LEU A 161 4.20 13.22 5.29
N LEU A 162 3.17 12.75 4.61
CA LEU A 162 2.89 13.08 3.21
C LEU A 162 1.63 13.93 3.12
N ASN A 163 1.67 14.99 2.33
CA ASN A 163 0.48 15.79 2.01
C ASN A 163 0.62 16.41 0.61
N GLY A 164 0.06 15.75 -0.41
CA GLY A 164 0.22 16.15 -1.80
C GLY A 164 1.70 16.19 -2.20
N ASN A 165 2.17 17.34 -2.70
CA ASN A 165 3.56 17.57 -3.08
C ASN A 165 4.50 17.93 -1.90
N ARG A 166 4.03 17.81 -0.66
CA ARG A 166 4.78 18.16 0.56
C ARG A 166 5.17 16.93 1.36
N ILE A 167 6.41 16.93 1.82
CA ILE A 167 6.96 15.93 2.74
C ILE A 167 7.27 16.65 4.05
N GLY A 168 6.76 16.12 5.14
CA GLY A 168 7.00 16.60 6.49
C GLY A 168 7.81 15.59 7.29
N VAL A 169 8.61 16.07 8.23
CA VAL A 169 9.25 15.23 9.24
C VAL A 169 9.06 15.85 10.61
N LEU A 170 8.58 15.06 11.56
CA LEU A 170 8.53 15.39 12.97
C LEU A 170 9.54 14.49 13.69
N ARG A 171 10.59 15.08 14.23
CA ARG A 171 11.65 14.34 14.92
C ARG A 171 11.36 14.28 16.41
N PRO A 172 11.92 13.30 17.13
CA PRO A 172 11.90 13.30 18.58
C PRO A 172 12.30 14.66 19.17
N GLY A 173 11.46 15.23 20.03
CA GLY A 173 11.66 16.54 20.65
C GLY A 173 11.15 17.75 19.85
N ASP A 174 10.80 17.59 18.57
CA ASP A 174 10.18 18.66 17.80
C ASP A 174 8.76 18.96 18.32
N THR A 175 8.37 20.24 18.31
CA THR A 175 7.00 20.66 18.66
C THR A 175 6.11 20.88 17.43
N GLN A 176 6.69 20.84 16.23
CA GLN A 176 6.00 20.96 14.95
C GLN A 176 6.83 20.32 13.82
N PRO A 177 6.20 19.79 12.77
CA PRO A 177 6.94 19.18 11.67
C PRO A 177 7.69 20.22 10.82
N GLN A 178 8.88 19.84 10.37
CA GLN A 178 9.58 20.52 9.29
C GLN A 178 9.01 20.04 7.95
N TRP A 179 8.57 20.97 7.11
CA TRP A 179 8.03 20.66 5.78
C TRP A 179 8.99 21.08 4.66
N ALA A 180 9.00 20.28 3.60
CA ALA A 180 9.56 20.64 2.31
C ALA A 180 8.53 20.33 1.21
N SER A 181 8.66 20.99 0.06
CA SER A 181 7.73 20.86 -1.07
C SER A 181 8.51 20.61 -2.35
N ASN A 182 7.87 20.00 -3.35
CA ASN A 182 8.41 19.84 -4.71
C ASN A 182 9.76 19.10 -4.74
N ILE A 183 9.95 18.13 -3.84
CA ILE A 183 11.11 17.25 -3.84
C ILE A 183 10.88 16.11 -4.83
N GLY A 184 11.89 15.84 -5.66
CA GLY A 184 11.86 14.72 -6.60
C GLY A 184 10.70 14.82 -7.60
N GLN A 185 10.03 13.69 -7.84
CA GLN A 185 8.93 13.58 -8.80
C GLN A 185 7.74 14.50 -8.46
N ALA A 186 7.54 14.83 -7.17
CA ALA A 186 6.53 15.82 -6.77
C ALA A 186 6.80 17.21 -7.39
N GLY A 187 8.07 17.58 -7.55
CA GLY A 187 8.48 18.82 -8.22
C GLY A 187 8.27 18.78 -9.74
N GLY A 188 8.23 17.58 -10.32
CA GLY A 188 7.83 17.34 -11.72
C GLY A 188 6.31 17.36 -11.95
N GLY A 189 5.50 17.52 -10.89
CA GLY A 189 4.04 17.54 -10.97
C GLY A 189 3.38 16.18 -10.80
N PHE A 190 4.14 15.13 -10.45
CA PHE A 190 3.57 13.81 -10.17
C PHE A 190 2.81 13.80 -8.85
N SER A 191 1.72 13.03 -8.84
CA SER A 191 0.88 12.86 -7.65
C SER A 191 1.51 11.84 -6.71
N SER A 192 1.95 12.29 -5.53
CA SER A 192 2.42 11.38 -4.48
C SER A 192 1.27 10.54 -3.92
N THR A 193 1.51 9.26 -3.70
CA THR A 193 0.49 8.27 -3.31
C THR A 193 0.68 7.79 -1.88
N VAL A 194 1.93 7.45 -1.51
CA VAL A 194 2.29 6.84 -0.24
C VAL A 194 3.63 7.36 0.28
N ILE A 195 3.85 7.21 1.59
CA ILE A 195 5.15 7.44 2.21
C ILE A 195 5.48 6.24 3.12
N CYS A 196 6.72 5.77 3.05
CA CYS A 196 7.20 4.58 3.73
C CYS A 196 8.47 4.91 4.51
N GLY A 197 8.61 4.35 5.70
CA GLY A 197 9.82 4.56 6.49
C GLY A 197 10.99 3.78 5.90
N GLY A 198 12.20 4.30 6.03
CA GLY A 198 13.43 3.61 5.68
C GLY A 198 14.39 3.50 6.86
N GLY A 199 15.69 3.45 6.53
CA GLY A 199 16.75 3.60 7.52
C GLY A 199 16.69 4.95 8.23
N ALA A 200 17.48 5.13 9.28
CA ALA A 200 17.52 6.37 10.07
C ALA A 200 17.66 7.60 9.15
N GLY A 201 16.70 8.53 9.24
CA GLY A 201 16.69 9.74 8.43
C GLY A 201 16.21 9.55 6.99
N ARG A 202 15.76 8.37 6.58
CA ARG A 202 15.27 8.08 5.22
C ARG A 202 13.79 7.75 5.21
N ALA A 203 13.09 8.24 4.19
CA ALA A 203 11.77 7.76 3.80
C ALA A 203 11.71 7.52 2.28
N TYR A 204 10.71 6.77 1.85
CA TYR A 204 10.40 6.55 0.43
C TYR A 204 9.05 7.16 0.11
N VAL A 205 8.97 7.92 -0.98
CA VAL A 205 7.73 8.54 -1.46
C VAL A 205 7.34 7.89 -2.77
N GLY A 206 6.15 7.27 -2.78
CA GLY A 206 5.59 6.66 -3.98
C GLY A 206 4.81 7.67 -4.81
N TYR A 207 4.77 7.44 -6.12
CA TYR A 207 4.05 8.28 -7.08
C TYR A 207 3.12 7.45 -7.96
N TYR A 208 2.09 8.11 -8.47
CA TYR A 208 1.21 7.53 -9.48
C TYR A 208 1.67 7.93 -10.88
N ALA A 209 1.79 6.95 -11.76
CA ALA A 209 1.85 7.13 -13.20
C ALA A 209 0.77 6.25 -13.86
N ARG A 210 0.26 6.69 -15.01
CA ARG A 210 -0.76 5.96 -15.74
C ARG A 210 -0.13 4.76 -16.47
N GLU A 211 -0.91 3.68 -16.62
CA GLU A 211 -0.54 2.59 -17.53
C GLU A 211 -0.22 3.09 -18.93
N LEU A 212 0.71 2.36 -19.52
CA LEU A 212 1.06 2.50 -20.91
C LEU A 212 0.29 1.47 -21.73
N ASP A 213 -0.19 1.89 -22.90
CA ASP A 213 -0.79 0.95 -23.86
C ASP A 213 0.27 -0.07 -24.38
N GLU A 214 1.54 0.36 -24.41
CA GLU A 214 2.70 -0.49 -24.69
C GLU A 214 3.71 -0.32 -23.54
N PRO A 215 3.80 -1.29 -22.61
CA PRO A 215 4.70 -1.22 -21.46
C PRO A 215 6.17 -1.49 -21.83
N ARG A 216 6.45 -2.08 -23.01
CA ARG A 216 7.82 -2.36 -23.44
C ARG A 216 8.49 -1.13 -24.05
N ARG A 217 9.67 -0.77 -23.55
CA ARG A 217 10.56 0.25 -24.09
C ARG A 217 11.76 -0.36 -24.80
N GLN A 218 12.33 0.40 -25.73
CA GLN A 218 13.52 -0.02 -26.49
C GLN A 218 14.77 0.78 -26.08
N SER A 219 14.60 1.83 -25.28
CA SER A 219 15.67 2.70 -24.80
C SER A 219 15.32 3.22 -23.41
N HIS A 220 16.32 3.30 -22.53
CA HIS A 220 16.22 3.97 -21.24
C HIS A 220 16.17 5.50 -21.37
N GLU A 221 16.40 6.03 -22.57
CA GLU A 221 16.24 7.46 -22.89
C GLU A 221 14.78 7.83 -23.21
N ASP A 222 13.85 6.88 -23.18
CA ASP A 222 12.41 7.18 -23.34
C ASP A 222 11.96 8.16 -22.26
N SER A 223 11.31 9.26 -22.64
CA SER A 223 10.90 10.30 -21.69
C SER A 223 9.92 9.80 -20.63
N THR A 224 9.21 8.71 -20.92
CA THR A 224 8.24 8.12 -20.00
C THR A 224 8.88 7.21 -18.95
N TYR A 225 10.18 6.88 -19.06
CA TYR A 225 10.83 5.83 -18.28
C TYR A 225 11.11 6.17 -16.81
N GLY A 226 11.10 7.46 -16.48
CA GLY A 226 11.26 7.95 -15.11
C GLY A 226 9.97 8.55 -14.56
N GLU A 227 8.81 8.22 -15.12
CA GLU A 227 7.53 8.76 -14.66
C GLU A 227 6.96 7.87 -13.54
N GLY A 228 6.75 8.45 -12.36
CA GLY A 228 6.15 7.73 -11.23
C GLY A 228 7.18 7.10 -10.29
N ASP A 229 6.98 5.83 -9.94
CA ASP A 229 7.81 5.00 -9.05
C ASP A 229 8.02 5.54 -7.64
N LEU A 230 9.28 5.59 -7.19
CA LEU A 230 9.66 5.72 -5.80
C LEU A 230 10.89 6.61 -5.67
N ASP A 231 10.74 7.70 -4.94
CA ASP A 231 11.86 8.53 -4.51
C ASP A 231 12.30 8.12 -3.11
N ALA A 232 13.60 7.91 -2.91
CA ALA A 232 14.21 7.97 -1.59
C ALA A 232 14.48 9.44 -1.24
N VAL A 233 14.01 9.86 -0.07
CA VAL A 233 14.30 11.17 0.52
C VAL A 233 15.05 10.99 1.83
N HIS A 234 15.97 11.92 2.09
CA HIS A 234 16.81 11.87 3.27
C HIS A 234 16.77 13.19 4.05
N LEU A 235 16.78 13.08 5.37
CA LEU A 235 16.84 14.18 6.31
C LEU A 235 18.30 14.60 6.51
N THR A 236 18.62 15.82 6.12
CA THR A 236 19.93 16.44 6.34
C THR A 236 19.84 17.52 7.43
N ALA A 237 20.99 18.04 7.88
CA ALA A 237 21.03 19.22 8.75
C ALA A 237 20.30 20.44 8.15
N ASN A 238 20.22 20.52 6.82
CA ASN A 238 19.54 21.58 6.08
C ASN A 238 18.09 21.22 5.68
N GLY A 239 17.55 20.12 6.22
CA GLY A 239 16.20 19.63 5.96
C GLY A 239 16.13 18.45 4.99
N ILE A 240 14.90 18.14 4.58
CA ILE A 240 14.58 17.01 3.69
C ILE A 240 15.14 17.29 2.28
N ARG A 241 15.79 16.30 1.67
CA ARG A 241 16.32 16.35 0.30
C ARG A 241 15.99 15.06 -0.44
N LEU A 242 15.93 15.14 -1.77
CA LEU A 242 15.96 13.94 -2.61
C LEU A 242 17.33 13.28 -2.42
N GLU A 243 17.31 11.99 -2.11
CA GLU A 243 18.51 11.16 -2.09
C GLU A 243 18.70 10.53 -3.47
N GLU A 244 17.66 9.82 -3.95
CA GLU A 244 17.67 9.16 -5.25
C GLU A 244 16.23 8.93 -5.71
N HIS A 245 15.97 9.04 -7.01
CA HIS A 245 14.84 8.36 -7.63
C HIS A 245 15.30 6.94 -7.94
N LEU A 246 14.77 5.92 -7.25
CA LEU A 246 15.40 4.59 -7.17
C LEU A 246 15.77 4.02 -8.55
N THR A 247 17.01 3.51 -8.70
CA THR A 247 17.51 3.00 -9.99
C THR A 247 18.21 1.64 -9.91
N HIS A 248 18.62 1.20 -8.72
CA HIS A 248 19.52 0.05 -8.57
C HIS A 248 18.77 -1.29 -8.46
N SER A 249 18.53 -1.97 -9.59
CA SER A 249 17.92 -3.32 -9.59
C SER A 249 18.94 -4.42 -9.28
N TYR A 250 18.59 -5.40 -8.45
CA TYR A 250 19.48 -6.47 -8.01
C TYR A 250 18.82 -7.84 -8.18
N ARG A 251 19.36 -8.68 -9.07
CA ARG A 251 18.76 -9.98 -9.39
C ARG A 251 19.78 -11.05 -9.76
N TRP A 252 19.54 -12.29 -9.35
CA TRP A 252 20.28 -13.47 -9.84
C TRP A 252 19.73 -13.98 -11.18
N SER A 253 20.62 -14.28 -12.13
CA SER A 253 20.27 -14.95 -13.39
C SER A 253 20.13 -16.46 -13.22
N GLN A 254 19.58 -17.14 -14.24
CA GLN A 254 19.47 -18.60 -14.29
C GLN A 254 20.84 -19.30 -14.25
N GLU A 255 21.90 -18.63 -14.70
CA GLU A 255 23.27 -19.12 -14.64
C GLU A 255 23.96 -18.84 -13.29
N GLY A 256 23.23 -18.33 -12.29
CA GLY A 256 23.76 -18.00 -10.97
C GLY A 256 24.71 -16.80 -11.01
N LYS A 257 24.51 -15.86 -11.94
CA LYS A 257 25.28 -14.61 -12.01
C LYS A 257 24.42 -13.46 -11.53
N LEU A 258 25.05 -12.51 -10.84
CA LEU A 258 24.38 -11.30 -10.44
C LEU A 258 24.20 -10.38 -11.65
N THR A 259 22.97 -9.93 -11.86
CA THR A 259 22.54 -9.05 -12.95
C THR A 259 21.88 -7.80 -12.39
N TRP A 260 22.04 -6.71 -13.12
CA TRP A 260 21.49 -5.39 -12.81
C TRP A 260 20.95 -4.82 -14.12
N ASN A 261 19.96 -3.93 -14.00
CA ASN A 261 19.51 -3.15 -15.14
C ASN A 261 20.65 -2.25 -15.64
N PRO A 262 20.69 -1.91 -16.93
CA PRO A 262 21.78 -1.14 -17.50
C PRO A 262 21.98 0.20 -16.76
N PRO A 263 23.23 0.69 -16.63
CA PRO A 263 23.51 2.03 -16.11
C PRO A 263 22.71 3.08 -16.89
N GLY A 264 22.08 4.03 -16.18
CA GLY A 264 21.21 5.05 -16.78
C GLY A 264 19.73 4.67 -16.82
N ASN A 265 19.37 3.45 -16.41
CA ASN A 265 17.98 3.14 -16.12
C ASN A 265 17.52 3.91 -14.87
N THR A 266 16.47 4.72 -15.00
CA THR A 266 15.87 5.48 -13.89
C THR A 266 14.54 4.85 -13.52
N GLY A 267 14.27 4.65 -12.23
CA GLY A 267 13.00 4.10 -11.76
C GLY A 267 13.05 2.61 -11.44
N ILE A 268 11.90 2.10 -11.03
CA ILE A 268 11.69 0.68 -10.72
C ILE A 268 11.18 0.00 -11.98
N HIS A 269 12.05 -0.80 -12.59
CA HIS A 269 11.72 -1.59 -13.79
C HIS A 269 11.77 -3.07 -13.46
N ASN A 270 11.15 -3.87 -14.32
CA ASN A 270 11.21 -5.32 -14.19
C ASN A 270 12.68 -5.76 -14.09
N SER A 271 13.02 -6.47 -13.01
CA SER A 271 14.41 -6.86 -12.74
C SER A 271 14.90 -7.97 -13.66
N ASN A 272 14.00 -8.71 -14.31
CA ASN A 272 14.34 -9.78 -15.23
C ASN A 272 14.49 -9.31 -16.69
N ASP A 273 13.77 -8.27 -17.09
CA ASP A 273 13.87 -7.63 -18.39
C ASP A 273 13.54 -6.14 -18.25
N TRP A 274 14.58 -5.32 -18.14
CA TRP A 274 14.46 -3.88 -17.90
C TRP A 274 13.58 -3.16 -18.92
N HIS A 275 13.41 -3.70 -20.14
CA HIS A 275 12.55 -3.10 -21.15
C HIS A 275 11.08 -2.98 -20.70
N TYR A 276 10.64 -3.72 -19.69
CA TYR A 276 9.28 -3.65 -19.17
C TYR A 276 9.18 -2.69 -18.00
N ASP A 277 8.40 -1.63 -18.22
CA ASP A 277 8.13 -0.61 -17.22
C ASP A 277 6.77 -0.87 -16.56
N GLU A 278 6.77 -1.84 -15.65
CA GLU A 278 5.57 -2.44 -15.08
C GLU A 278 5.26 -1.90 -13.68
N ASP A 279 6.20 -1.29 -12.95
CA ASP A 279 6.02 -0.87 -11.55
C ASP A 279 5.77 0.62 -11.33
N ARG A 280 5.47 1.34 -12.42
CA ARG A 280 5.35 2.80 -12.57
C ARG A 280 4.51 3.50 -11.51
N ALA A 281 3.50 2.85 -10.96
CA ALA A 281 2.61 3.44 -9.96
C ALA A 281 2.73 2.72 -8.62
N VAL A 282 3.22 3.42 -7.60
CA VAL A 282 3.28 2.89 -6.23
C VAL A 282 1.97 3.21 -5.51
N LEU A 283 1.34 2.19 -4.91
CA LEU A 283 -0.04 2.27 -4.38
C LEU A 283 -0.14 1.95 -2.89
N GLY A 284 0.87 1.29 -2.34
CA GLY A 284 0.91 0.83 -0.95
C GLY A 284 2.34 0.54 -0.52
N CYS A 285 2.60 0.48 0.79
CA CYS A 285 3.87 -0.02 1.28
C CYS A 285 3.83 -0.46 2.75
N VAL A 286 4.81 -1.28 3.12
CA VAL A 286 5.07 -1.69 4.49
C VAL A 286 6.57 -1.83 4.72
N LYS A 287 7.05 -1.36 5.87
CA LYS A 287 8.40 -1.59 6.36
C LYS A 287 8.39 -2.78 7.33
N VAL A 288 9.35 -3.68 7.19
CA VAL A 288 9.54 -4.78 8.14
C VAL A 288 10.15 -4.24 9.43
N ALA A 289 9.37 -4.25 10.50
CA ALA A 289 9.80 -3.70 11.79
C ALA A 289 10.68 -4.67 12.62
N ARG A 290 10.54 -5.98 12.42
CA ARG A 290 11.13 -7.02 13.28
C ARG A 290 11.50 -8.28 12.48
N GLY A 291 12.29 -9.15 13.09
CA GLY A 291 12.68 -10.44 12.52
C GLY A 291 13.86 -10.34 11.56
N ARG A 292 14.08 -11.41 10.78
CA ARG A 292 15.24 -11.57 9.89
C ARG A 292 15.41 -10.43 8.89
N ASP A 293 14.30 -9.96 8.33
CA ASP A 293 14.29 -8.99 7.24
C ASP A 293 14.03 -7.55 7.73
N LYS A 294 14.26 -7.26 9.02
CA LYS A 294 14.07 -5.92 9.57
C LYS A 294 14.79 -4.87 8.72
N GLY A 295 14.06 -3.80 8.38
CA GLY A 295 14.56 -2.70 7.56
C GLY A 295 14.24 -2.82 6.07
N ASP A 296 13.83 -4.02 5.60
CA ASP A 296 13.30 -4.16 4.25
C ASP A 296 11.97 -3.41 4.12
N VAL A 297 11.73 -2.90 2.91
CA VAL A 297 10.47 -2.25 2.55
C VAL A 297 9.86 -2.98 1.38
N TYR A 298 8.57 -3.28 1.47
CA TYR A 298 7.78 -3.81 0.36
C TYR A 298 6.85 -2.72 -0.13
N VAL A 299 6.87 -2.46 -1.42
CA VAL A 299 6.05 -1.45 -2.10
C VAL A 299 5.11 -2.17 -3.06
N SER A 300 3.81 -1.93 -2.89
CA SER A 300 2.80 -2.40 -3.83
C SER A 300 2.72 -1.44 -5.00
N THR A 301 2.61 -1.99 -6.20
CA THR A 301 2.60 -1.27 -7.48
C THR A 301 1.36 -1.62 -8.30
N ASN A 302 1.21 -0.99 -9.45
CA ASN A 302 0.21 -1.38 -10.46
C ASN A 302 0.41 -2.80 -10.98
N HIS A 303 1.62 -3.37 -10.89
CA HIS A 303 1.90 -4.71 -11.41
C HIS A 303 2.27 -5.74 -10.34
N GLY A 304 2.63 -5.36 -9.11
CA GLY A 304 2.94 -6.33 -8.08
C GLY A 304 3.48 -5.76 -6.78
N VAL A 305 4.39 -6.49 -6.16
CA VAL A 305 5.10 -6.05 -4.96
C VAL A 305 6.60 -6.11 -5.21
N THR A 306 7.24 -4.95 -5.11
CA THR A 306 8.69 -4.77 -5.19
C THR A 306 9.29 -4.77 -3.80
N ARG A 307 10.44 -5.43 -3.64
CA ARG A 307 11.20 -5.44 -2.38
C ARG A 307 12.36 -4.46 -2.50
N VAL A 308 12.52 -3.59 -1.51
CA VAL A 308 13.53 -2.55 -1.42
C VAL A 308 14.36 -2.74 -0.17
N ARG A 309 15.69 -2.66 -0.31
CA ARG A 309 16.65 -2.64 0.80
C ARG A 309 17.63 -1.49 0.60
N GLY A 310 17.46 -0.44 1.38
CA GLY A 310 18.20 0.81 1.18
C GLY A 310 17.82 1.44 -0.16
N LEU A 311 18.79 1.56 -1.08
CA LEU A 311 18.57 2.12 -2.42
C LEU A 311 18.50 1.04 -3.51
N VAL A 312 18.53 -0.23 -3.12
CA VAL A 312 18.53 -1.37 -4.04
C VAL A 312 17.16 -2.03 -4.03
N TYR A 313 16.66 -2.42 -5.20
CA TYR A 313 15.38 -3.10 -5.35
C TYR A 313 15.49 -4.42 -6.11
N ASN A 314 14.50 -5.28 -5.92
CA ASN A 314 14.19 -6.38 -6.82
C ASN A 314 12.67 -6.36 -7.08
N SER A 315 12.31 -6.30 -8.35
CA SER A 315 10.95 -6.18 -8.86
C SER A 315 10.61 -7.44 -9.67
N HIS A 316 9.39 -7.96 -9.61
CA HIS A 316 8.33 -7.78 -8.62
C HIS A 316 7.67 -9.15 -8.43
N ARG A 317 6.78 -9.27 -7.45
CA ARG A 317 5.98 -10.48 -7.22
C ARG A 317 4.51 -10.14 -7.21
N HIS A 318 3.70 -10.89 -7.94
CA HIS A 318 2.26 -10.67 -8.00
C HIS A 318 1.50 -12.00 -8.06
N PRO A 319 0.40 -12.15 -7.32
CA PRO A 319 -0.55 -13.24 -7.54
C PRO A 319 -1.32 -12.97 -8.85
N THR A 320 -1.45 -14.02 -9.66
CA THR A 320 -2.05 -13.98 -11.00
C THR A 320 -3.03 -15.11 -11.21
N TRP A 321 -3.92 -14.94 -12.18
CA TRP A 321 -4.70 -16.07 -12.67
C TRP A 321 -4.72 -16.09 -14.19
N PHE A 322 -5.04 -17.26 -14.74
CA PHE A 322 -5.11 -17.52 -16.17
C PHE A 322 -6.52 -17.92 -16.53
N ASP A 323 -7.06 -17.33 -17.59
CA ASP A 323 -8.35 -17.73 -18.16
C ASP A 323 -8.24 -19.03 -18.99
N GLU A 324 -9.38 -19.47 -19.51
CA GLU A 324 -9.48 -20.69 -20.33
C GLU A 324 -8.74 -20.61 -21.68
N HIS A 325 -8.35 -19.41 -22.11
CA HIS A 325 -7.57 -19.15 -23.31
C HIS A 325 -6.07 -18.94 -23.02
N GLY A 326 -5.66 -19.04 -21.75
CA GLY A 326 -4.29 -18.79 -21.32
C GLY A 326 -3.94 -17.31 -21.18
N GLY A 327 -4.91 -16.41 -21.23
CA GLY A 327 -4.72 -15.00 -20.91
C GLY A 327 -4.39 -14.82 -19.44
N GLN A 328 -3.30 -14.12 -19.14
CA GLN A 328 -2.88 -13.80 -17.78
C GLN A 328 -3.57 -12.53 -17.30
N HIS A 329 -4.11 -12.58 -16.09
CA HIS A 329 -4.83 -11.49 -15.45
C HIS A 329 -4.11 -11.08 -14.17
N ILE A 330 -3.71 -9.82 -14.11
CA ILE A 330 -2.92 -9.21 -13.03
C ILE A 330 -3.64 -7.93 -12.58
N GLY A 331 -3.99 -7.86 -11.30
CA GLY A 331 -4.64 -6.69 -10.72
C GLY A 331 -3.63 -5.75 -10.07
N TYR A 332 -4.04 -4.51 -9.86
CA TYR A 332 -3.25 -3.56 -9.09
C TYR A 332 -3.10 -4.03 -7.65
N SER A 333 -1.87 -3.98 -7.14
CA SER A 333 -1.58 -4.39 -5.77
C SER A 333 -1.77 -3.19 -4.84
N TYR A 334 -2.63 -3.35 -3.83
CA TYR A 334 -2.86 -2.33 -2.81
C TYR A 334 -2.59 -2.84 -1.40
N ALA A 335 -2.83 -4.13 -1.17
CA ALA A 335 -2.66 -4.75 0.12
C ALA A 335 -1.27 -5.39 0.21
N VAL A 336 -0.42 -4.84 1.07
CA VAL A 336 0.82 -5.49 1.51
C VAL A 336 0.90 -5.51 3.02
N GLY A 337 1.24 -6.67 3.59
CA GLY A 337 1.39 -6.86 5.03
C GLY A 337 2.53 -7.83 5.35
N ILE A 338 2.92 -7.86 6.62
CA ILE A 338 3.97 -8.76 7.12
C ILE A 338 3.34 -9.66 8.18
N ALA A 339 3.36 -10.97 7.93
CA ALA A 339 2.90 -11.96 8.89
C ALA A 339 3.88 -12.10 10.07
N GLN A 340 3.43 -12.78 11.12
CA GLN A 340 4.17 -12.91 12.39
C GLN A 340 5.53 -13.61 12.21
N ASP A 341 5.66 -14.46 11.19
CA ASP A 341 6.89 -15.18 10.85
C ASP A 341 7.69 -14.53 9.71
N GLY A 342 7.32 -13.32 9.29
CA GLY A 342 8.04 -12.55 8.27
C GLY A 342 7.60 -12.83 6.83
N ASP A 343 6.58 -13.67 6.63
CA ASP A 343 5.98 -13.84 5.30
C ASP A 343 5.35 -12.53 4.80
N VAL A 344 5.46 -12.31 3.51
CA VAL A 344 4.87 -11.16 2.81
C VAL A 344 3.48 -11.54 2.32
N LEU A 345 2.50 -10.77 2.78
CA LEU A 345 1.09 -10.92 2.45
C LEU A 345 0.77 -9.97 1.31
N ILE A 346 0.30 -10.48 0.17
CA ILE A 346 0.05 -9.68 -1.04
C ILE A 346 -1.41 -9.83 -1.43
N GLY A 347 -2.10 -8.73 -1.67
CA GLY A 347 -3.46 -8.71 -2.22
C GLY A 347 -3.60 -7.63 -3.29
N ASN A 348 -4.22 -8.02 -4.40
CA ASN A 348 -4.54 -7.14 -5.52
C ASN A 348 -6.04 -7.07 -5.78
N ASP A 349 -6.47 -6.48 -6.89
CA ASP A 349 -7.90 -6.35 -7.18
C ASP A 349 -8.61 -7.68 -7.43
N TRP A 350 -7.93 -8.75 -7.87
CA TRP A 350 -8.53 -10.07 -8.11
C TRP A 350 -8.20 -11.12 -7.05
N THR A 351 -6.94 -11.21 -6.66
CA THR A 351 -6.34 -12.36 -5.98
C THR A 351 -5.42 -11.93 -4.85
N PHE A 352 -4.95 -12.91 -4.08
CA PHE A 352 -3.95 -12.73 -3.03
C PHE A 352 -2.95 -13.89 -3.02
N GLY A 353 -1.86 -13.71 -2.29
CA GLY A 353 -0.82 -14.71 -2.08
C GLY A 353 -0.01 -14.45 -0.81
N ILE A 354 0.75 -15.46 -0.37
CA ILE A 354 1.64 -15.39 0.79
C ILE A 354 3.01 -15.95 0.37
N VAL A 355 4.00 -15.08 0.34
CA VAL A 355 5.37 -15.41 -0.07
C VAL A 355 6.28 -15.41 1.14
N THR A 356 7.06 -16.48 1.33
CA THR A 356 8.17 -16.50 2.29
C THR A 356 9.40 -15.89 1.63
N PRO A 357 9.82 -14.68 2.02
CA PRO A 357 10.97 -14.04 1.38
C PRO A 357 12.25 -14.84 1.67
N THR A 358 13.19 -14.77 0.74
CA THR A 358 14.57 -15.23 0.92
C THR A 358 15.40 -14.16 1.63
N ALA A 359 16.51 -14.53 2.26
CA ALA A 359 17.39 -13.54 2.91
C ALA A 359 18.09 -12.63 1.88
N ASP A 360 18.45 -13.22 0.74
CA ASP A 360 19.06 -12.53 -0.38
C ASP A 360 17.98 -11.86 -1.24
N LEU A 361 18.09 -10.55 -1.40
CA LEU A 361 17.16 -9.71 -2.18
C LEU A 361 17.05 -10.20 -3.63
N GLY A 362 18.13 -10.73 -4.20
CA GLY A 362 18.27 -11.01 -5.63
C GLY A 362 17.45 -12.18 -6.14
N TYR A 363 16.83 -12.92 -5.21
CA TYR A 363 15.90 -13.98 -5.56
C TYR A 363 14.45 -13.53 -5.44
N TRP A 364 14.11 -12.31 -5.03
CA TRP A 364 12.71 -11.96 -4.70
C TRP A 364 11.70 -12.27 -5.82
N ASP A 365 12.01 -11.89 -7.07
CA ASP A 365 11.22 -12.16 -8.28
C ASP A 365 11.31 -13.62 -8.77
N TRP A 366 12.13 -14.45 -8.13
CA TRP A 366 12.38 -15.81 -8.58
C TRP A 366 11.19 -16.75 -8.35
N MET A 367 10.65 -17.33 -9.42
CA MET A 367 9.43 -18.16 -9.39
C MET A 367 9.66 -19.61 -8.98
N ASP A 368 10.91 -20.06 -8.81
CA ASP A 368 11.19 -21.40 -8.28
C ASP A 368 10.73 -21.51 -6.82
N LYS A 369 9.72 -22.37 -6.61
CA LYS A 369 9.07 -22.61 -5.31
C LYS A 369 10.00 -23.29 -4.30
N SER A 370 11.11 -23.90 -4.74
CA SER A 370 12.14 -24.44 -3.86
C SER A 370 13.01 -23.34 -3.24
N VAL A 371 13.14 -22.20 -3.94
CA VAL A 371 13.88 -21.00 -3.51
C VAL A 371 12.96 -20.04 -2.77
N ASN A 372 11.91 -19.53 -3.43
CA ASN A 372 10.89 -18.70 -2.78
C ASN A 372 9.63 -19.51 -2.54
N ARG A 373 9.55 -20.06 -1.34
CA ARG A 373 8.39 -20.81 -0.88
C ARG A 373 7.18 -19.89 -0.80
N MET A 374 6.01 -20.44 -1.11
CA MET A 374 4.74 -19.76 -0.95
C MET A 374 3.87 -20.58 -0.01
N LYS A 375 3.32 -19.95 1.03
CA LYS A 375 2.30 -20.61 1.87
C LYS A 375 0.93 -20.60 1.23
N VAL A 376 0.70 -19.61 0.38
CA VAL A 376 -0.46 -19.48 -0.49
C VAL A 376 0.08 -18.95 -1.82
N GLU A 377 -0.04 -19.76 -2.86
CA GLU A 377 0.21 -19.31 -4.23
C GLU A 377 -0.89 -18.33 -4.67
N SER A 378 -0.99 -18.00 -5.96
CA SER A 378 -2.08 -17.14 -6.44
C SER A 378 -3.45 -17.77 -6.16
N SER A 379 -4.26 -17.11 -5.34
CA SER A 379 -5.53 -17.66 -4.85
C SER A 379 -6.62 -16.60 -4.70
N PHE A 380 -7.87 -17.05 -4.59
CA PHE A 380 -9.05 -16.22 -4.34
C PHE A 380 -9.94 -16.83 -3.24
N LEU A 381 -10.98 -16.09 -2.82
CA LEU A 381 -12.01 -16.56 -1.88
C LEU A 381 -13.34 -16.74 -2.64
N PRO A 382 -13.81 -17.98 -2.89
CA PRO A 382 -15.04 -18.22 -3.64
C PRO A 382 -16.30 -17.74 -2.91
N GLU A 383 -16.22 -17.49 -1.60
CA GLU A 383 -17.31 -16.91 -0.82
C GLU A 383 -17.50 -15.39 -1.05
N VAL A 384 -16.53 -14.72 -1.67
CA VAL A 384 -16.58 -13.28 -1.95
C VAL A 384 -17.20 -13.04 -3.33
N ASN A 385 -16.47 -13.43 -4.38
CA ASN A 385 -16.93 -13.41 -5.77
C ASN A 385 -16.34 -14.59 -6.56
N SER A 386 -16.67 -14.64 -7.86
CA SER A 386 -15.97 -15.51 -8.80
C SER A 386 -14.57 -14.96 -9.13
N LEU A 387 -13.63 -15.82 -9.53
CA LEU A 387 -12.26 -15.43 -9.84
C LEU A 387 -12.12 -14.32 -10.91
N ALA A 388 -13.07 -14.22 -11.85
CA ALA A 388 -13.04 -13.20 -12.90
C ALA A 388 -13.47 -11.80 -12.39
N GLU A 389 -14.18 -11.74 -11.26
CA GLU A 389 -14.65 -10.51 -10.65
C GLU A 389 -13.62 -9.99 -9.65
N PHE A 390 -13.55 -8.66 -9.50
CA PHE A 390 -12.65 -8.06 -8.53
C PHE A 390 -13.16 -8.24 -7.10
N ASP A 391 -12.25 -8.61 -6.20
CA ASP A 391 -12.44 -8.63 -4.74
C ASP A 391 -11.94 -7.34 -4.06
N TYR A 392 -11.13 -6.52 -4.76
CA TYR A 392 -10.63 -5.22 -4.30
C TYR A 392 -9.92 -5.24 -2.94
N TRP A 393 -8.89 -6.08 -2.78
CA TRP A 393 -8.16 -6.18 -1.51
C TRP A 393 -7.39 -4.88 -1.19
N ARG A 394 -7.57 -4.34 0.02
CA ARG A 394 -6.94 -3.09 0.53
C ARG A 394 -6.15 -3.28 1.83
N GLY A 395 -6.28 -4.43 2.46
CA GLY A 395 -5.47 -4.80 3.62
C GLY A 395 -5.37 -6.31 3.74
N PHE A 396 -4.19 -6.80 4.12
CA PHE A 396 -3.94 -8.21 4.38
C PHE A 396 -3.03 -8.31 5.61
N GLN A 397 -3.52 -8.91 6.70
CA GLN A 397 -2.82 -8.99 7.98
C GLN A 397 -2.95 -10.37 8.61
N GLN A 398 -1.99 -10.71 9.47
CA GLN A 398 -2.08 -11.87 10.35
C GLN A 398 -2.08 -11.41 11.81
N THR A 399 -3.10 -11.79 12.57
CA THR A 399 -3.14 -11.53 14.02
C THR A 399 -2.26 -12.52 14.77
N ARG A 400 -1.90 -12.19 16.02
CA ARG A 400 -0.97 -12.98 16.85
C ARG A 400 -1.39 -14.43 17.10
N ASP A 401 -2.69 -14.73 17.04
CA ASP A 401 -3.24 -16.08 17.12
C ASP A 401 -3.14 -16.89 15.81
N GLY A 402 -2.46 -16.35 14.81
CA GLY A 402 -2.16 -17.01 13.54
C GLY A 402 -3.24 -16.87 12.47
N ARG A 403 -4.36 -16.19 12.75
CA ARG A 403 -5.46 -15.98 11.81
C ARG A 403 -5.13 -14.91 10.78
N TYR A 404 -5.57 -15.14 9.55
CA TYR A 404 -5.36 -14.23 8.42
C TYR A 404 -6.64 -13.47 8.11
N TYR A 405 -6.50 -12.17 7.84
CA TYR A 405 -7.61 -11.29 7.53
C TYR A 405 -7.36 -10.47 6.27
N LEU A 406 -8.36 -10.42 5.40
CA LEU A 406 -8.38 -9.64 4.17
C LEU A 406 -9.48 -8.59 4.26
N ALA A 407 -9.14 -7.33 3.99
CA ALA A 407 -10.08 -6.22 3.92
C ALA A 407 -10.35 -5.84 2.46
N SER A 408 -11.61 -5.87 2.06
CA SER A 408 -12.05 -5.45 0.73
C SER A 408 -12.56 -4.02 0.73
N ALA A 409 -12.32 -3.28 -0.37
CA ALA A 409 -12.92 -1.98 -0.61
C ALA A 409 -14.45 -2.02 -0.78
N SER A 410 -15.02 -3.19 -1.04
CA SER A 410 -16.44 -3.36 -1.41
C SER A 410 -17.15 -4.48 -0.64
N PHE A 411 -16.42 -5.48 -0.15
CA PHE A 411 -16.98 -6.74 0.35
C PHE A 411 -16.66 -7.00 1.83
N GLY A 412 -16.19 -6.01 2.58
CA GLY A 412 -15.98 -6.12 4.02
C GLY A 412 -14.72 -6.88 4.43
N LEU A 413 -14.76 -7.41 5.66
CA LEU A 413 -13.65 -8.10 6.30
C LEU A 413 -13.86 -9.60 6.23
N TRP A 414 -12.82 -10.33 5.83
CA TRP A 414 -12.84 -11.77 5.68
C TRP A 414 -11.74 -12.41 6.50
N GLU A 415 -12.07 -13.42 7.30
CA GLU A 415 -11.09 -14.35 7.85
C GLU A 415 -10.79 -15.42 6.80
N MET A 416 -9.51 -15.62 6.48
CA MET A 416 -9.06 -16.64 5.55
C MET A 416 -8.50 -17.84 6.30
N THR A 417 -8.93 -19.03 5.90
CA THR A 417 -8.28 -20.31 6.27
C THR A 417 -7.49 -20.83 5.08
N ILE A 418 -6.20 -21.09 5.30
CA ILE A 418 -5.34 -21.73 4.31
C ILE A 418 -5.69 -23.22 4.23
N LEU A 419 -6.10 -23.68 3.05
CA LEU A 419 -6.34 -25.09 2.73
C LEU A 419 -5.04 -25.79 2.37
N SER A 420 -4.31 -25.24 1.39
CA SER A 420 -2.95 -25.64 1.02
C SER A 420 -2.32 -24.57 0.13
N ALA A 421 -1.00 -24.62 -0.02
CA ALA A 421 -0.25 -23.66 -0.83
C ALA A 421 -0.74 -23.58 -2.28
N GLY A 422 -0.92 -24.73 -2.95
CA GLY A 422 -1.34 -24.79 -4.35
C GLY A 422 -2.86 -24.80 -4.57
N SER A 423 -3.68 -24.65 -3.52
CA SER A 423 -5.13 -24.59 -3.69
C SER A 423 -5.52 -23.29 -4.38
N ARG A 424 -6.19 -23.37 -5.53
CA ARG A 424 -6.69 -22.21 -6.27
C ARG A 424 -7.72 -21.40 -5.46
N PRO A 425 -8.72 -22.02 -4.81
CA PRO A 425 -9.50 -21.35 -3.78
C PRO A 425 -8.87 -21.58 -2.40
N GLN A 426 -8.79 -20.54 -1.57
CA GLN A 426 -8.76 -20.71 -0.11
C GLN A 426 -10.18 -20.62 0.44
N LYS A 427 -10.36 -20.80 1.75
CA LYS A 427 -11.67 -20.69 2.39
C LYS A 427 -11.82 -19.34 3.10
N GLY A 428 -12.89 -18.62 2.79
CA GLY A 428 -13.25 -17.36 3.44
C GLY A 428 -14.37 -17.51 4.48
N THR A 429 -14.36 -16.67 5.51
CA THR A 429 -15.51 -16.46 6.40
C THR A 429 -15.68 -14.97 6.67
N ALA A 430 -16.83 -14.42 6.29
CA ALA A 430 -17.14 -13.01 6.49
C ALA A 430 -17.21 -12.67 7.99
N VAL A 431 -16.56 -11.58 8.38
CA VAL A 431 -16.64 -11.02 9.73
C VAL A 431 -17.78 -10.02 9.78
N ALA A 432 -18.86 -10.38 10.48
CA ALA A 432 -20.05 -9.54 10.62
C ALA A 432 -19.88 -8.45 11.69
N GLY A 433 -20.75 -7.43 11.65
CA GLY A 433 -20.88 -6.41 12.70
C GLY A 433 -20.23 -5.06 12.39
N LEU A 434 -19.43 -4.96 11.31
CA LEU A 434 -18.95 -3.68 10.82
C LEU A 434 -20.11 -2.85 10.23
N PRO A 435 -20.09 -1.51 10.38
CA PRO A 435 -21.19 -0.65 9.93
C PRO A 435 -21.19 -0.42 8.41
N THR A 436 -20.16 -0.88 7.71
CA THR A 436 -19.96 -0.75 6.27
C THR A 436 -19.11 -1.90 5.76
N GLN A 437 -19.28 -2.23 4.47
CA GLN A 437 -18.45 -3.19 3.74
C GLN A 437 -17.24 -2.51 3.06
N ARG A 438 -17.14 -1.18 3.12
CA ARG A 438 -16.09 -0.42 2.45
C ARG A 438 -14.90 -0.24 3.39
N LEU A 439 -13.90 -1.12 3.29
CA LEU A 439 -12.72 -1.10 4.16
C LEU A 439 -11.51 -0.53 3.43
N THR A 440 -10.64 0.15 4.18
CA THR A 440 -9.54 0.92 3.60
C THR A 440 -8.16 0.46 4.01
N SER A 441 -8.02 -0.18 5.17
CA SER A 441 -6.73 -0.59 5.74
C SER A 441 -6.90 -1.54 6.92
N LEU A 442 -5.85 -2.30 7.22
CA LEU A 442 -5.75 -3.17 8.39
C LEU A 442 -4.40 -2.99 9.09
N ALA A 443 -4.40 -3.09 10.42
CA ALA A 443 -3.18 -3.20 11.23
C ALA A 443 -3.38 -4.22 12.36
N ALA A 444 -2.59 -5.30 12.35
CA ALA A 444 -2.53 -6.23 13.47
C ALA A 444 -1.53 -5.73 14.52
N THR A 445 -1.84 -5.91 15.80
CA THR A 445 -1.04 -5.41 16.93
C THR A 445 -0.54 -6.53 17.83
N ASP A 446 0.46 -6.25 18.67
CA ASP A 446 1.13 -7.25 19.52
C ASP A 446 0.23 -7.85 20.60
N ASP A 447 -0.82 -7.16 21.02
CA ASP A 447 -1.86 -7.65 21.93
C ASP A 447 -2.80 -8.67 21.26
N GLY A 448 -2.67 -8.89 19.95
CA GLY A 448 -3.49 -9.81 19.17
C GLY A 448 -4.74 -9.18 18.54
N SER A 449 -4.92 -7.87 18.66
CA SER A 449 -6.00 -7.15 18.01
C SER A 449 -5.75 -6.95 16.51
N LEU A 450 -6.84 -6.71 15.79
CA LEU A 450 -6.85 -6.19 14.43
C LEU A 450 -7.61 -4.87 14.40
N PHE A 451 -6.92 -3.80 14.04
CA PHE A 451 -7.55 -2.51 13.76
C PHE A 451 -7.96 -2.44 12.29
N ILE A 452 -9.16 -1.89 12.07
CA ILE A 452 -9.87 -1.93 10.79
C ILE A 452 -10.27 -0.51 10.42
N GLY A 453 -9.66 -0.01 9.34
CA GLY A 453 -10.01 1.27 8.73
C GLY A 453 -11.23 1.12 7.84
N THR A 454 -12.17 2.06 7.94
CA THR A 454 -13.40 2.06 7.14
C THR A 454 -13.56 3.35 6.35
N GLU A 455 -14.30 3.25 5.24
CA GLU A 455 -14.84 4.39 4.49
C GLU A 455 -16.22 4.74 5.06
N GLY A 456 -16.26 5.69 6.00
CA GLY A 456 -17.50 6.26 6.55
C GLY A 456 -17.92 5.78 7.94
N GLY A 457 -17.29 4.72 8.49
CA GLY A 457 -17.61 4.16 9.81
C GLY A 457 -16.63 4.50 10.94
N GLY A 458 -15.54 5.22 10.64
CA GLY A 458 -14.42 5.48 11.55
C GLY A 458 -13.51 4.27 11.75
N LEU A 459 -12.76 4.26 12.85
CA LEU A 459 -11.87 3.17 13.23
C LEU A 459 -12.61 2.10 14.04
N TRP A 460 -12.37 0.84 13.71
CA TRP A 460 -12.89 -0.32 14.43
C TRP A 460 -11.75 -1.20 14.92
N ARG A 461 -12.00 -1.97 15.98
CA ARG A 461 -11.06 -2.94 16.54
C ARG A 461 -11.77 -4.27 16.73
N LEU A 462 -11.20 -5.32 16.18
CA LEU A 462 -11.46 -6.70 16.55
C LEU A 462 -10.40 -7.08 17.59
N ASP A 463 -10.79 -7.24 18.85
CA ASP A 463 -9.83 -7.52 19.92
C ASP A 463 -9.29 -8.97 19.88
N ALA A 464 -8.38 -9.31 20.79
CA ALA A 464 -7.81 -10.65 20.89
C ALA A 464 -8.87 -11.75 21.15
N SER A 465 -10.01 -11.40 21.76
CA SER A 465 -11.16 -12.28 21.98
C SER A 465 -12.15 -12.27 20.81
N LYS A 466 -11.77 -11.65 19.69
CA LYS A 466 -12.56 -11.46 18.48
C LYS A 466 -13.87 -10.73 18.71
N GLN A 467 -13.91 -9.85 19.71
CA GLN A 467 -15.02 -8.92 19.92
C GLN A 467 -14.77 -7.66 19.10
N LEU A 468 -15.78 -7.28 18.33
CA LEU A 468 -15.74 -6.12 17.45
C LEU A 468 -16.29 -4.89 18.19
N SER A 469 -15.53 -3.79 18.19
CA SER A 469 -15.94 -2.53 18.80
C SER A 469 -15.45 -1.32 18.00
N ARG A 470 -16.19 -0.21 18.07
CA ARG A 470 -15.76 1.07 17.49
C ARG A 470 -14.76 1.75 18.42
N VAL A 471 -13.66 2.26 17.87
CA VAL A 471 -12.68 3.05 18.63
C VAL A 471 -13.14 4.51 18.64
N THR A 472 -13.77 4.94 19.74
CA THR A 472 -14.42 6.26 19.83
C THR A 472 -13.47 7.43 20.02
N ASP A 473 -12.27 7.17 20.53
CA ASP A 473 -11.28 8.21 20.84
C ASP A 473 -10.53 8.73 19.60
N VAL A 474 -10.73 8.08 18.45
CA VAL A 474 -10.22 8.55 17.15
C VAL A 474 -11.32 9.28 16.41
N THR A 475 -11.06 10.54 16.05
CA THR A 475 -11.98 11.37 15.27
C THR A 475 -11.84 11.12 13.77
N GLY A 476 -12.94 11.37 13.05
CA GLY A 476 -13.04 11.13 11.60
C GLY A 476 -13.85 9.88 11.26
N ASN A 477 -14.43 9.91 10.08
CA ASN A 477 -15.30 8.85 9.57
C ASN A 477 -14.61 8.02 8.50
N LYS A 478 -13.61 8.58 7.82
CA LYS A 478 -12.82 7.88 6.80
C LYS A 478 -11.41 7.67 7.32
N VAL A 479 -11.03 6.41 7.54
CA VAL A 479 -9.65 6.04 7.84
C VAL A 479 -8.88 5.92 6.52
N LYS A 480 -7.80 6.66 6.36
CA LYS A 480 -6.97 6.67 5.14
C LYS A 480 -5.83 5.66 5.20
N GLN A 481 -5.24 5.49 6.38
CA GLN A 481 -4.09 4.62 6.62
C GLN A 481 -4.07 4.20 8.10
N LEU A 482 -3.62 2.97 8.33
CA LEU A 482 -3.18 2.47 9.64
C LEU A 482 -1.72 2.03 9.52
N LEU A 483 -0.88 2.46 10.47
CA LEU A 483 0.51 2.04 10.56
C LEU A 483 0.80 1.64 12.01
N TYR A 484 1.21 0.39 12.22
CA TYR A 484 1.66 -0.09 13.52
C TYR A 484 3.19 -0.05 13.56
N ASP A 485 3.74 0.73 14.48
CA ASP A 485 5.17 0.73 14.82
C ASP A 485 5.39 0.05 16.17
N PRO A 486 5.99 -1.14 16.18
CA PRO A 486 6.16 -1.91 17.38
C PRO A 486 7.56 -1.73 17.99
N ASN A 487 8.36 -0.77 17.49
CA ASN A 487 9.69 -0.46 18.00
C ASN A 487 9.65 0.52 19.19
N ALA A 488 8.59 1.32 19.32
CA ALA A 488 8.35 2.18 20.48
C ALA A 488 7.79 1.37 21.67
N SER A 489 7.97 1.86 22.90
CA SER A 489 7.45 1.21 24.10
C SER A 489 6.71 2.19 25.00
N PRO A 490 5.35 2.15 25.07
CA PRO A 490 4.45 1.17 24.42
C PRO A 490 4.43 1.28 22.89
N ALA A 491 4.02 0.25 22.16
CA ALA A 491 3.92 0.35 20.69
C ALA A 491 2.99 1.50 20.24
N MET A 492 3.21 2.01 19.03
CA MET A 492 2.46 3.12 18.44
C MET A 492 1.59 2.62 17.28
N LEU A 493 0.29 2.89 17.34
CA LEU A 493 -0.59 2.76 16.20
C LEU A 493 -0.98 4.15 15.69
N TYR A 494 -0.46 4.49 14.51
CA TYR A 494 -0.79 5.72 13.81
C TYR A 494 -2.07 5.53 13.01
N VAL A 495 -3.03 6.42 13.24
CA VAL A 495 -4.33 6.41 12.58
C VAL A 495 -4.53 7.72 11.83
N VAL A 496 -4.43 7.64 10.50
CA VAL A 496 -4.70 8.77 9.61
C VAL A 496 -6.16 8.74 9.20
N THR A 497 -6.89 9.82 9.47
CA THR A 497 -8.30 9.97 9.06
C THR A 497 -8.50 11.18 8.15
N ASP A 498 -9.74 11.42 7.74
CA ASP A 498 -10.15 12.67 7.10
C ASP A 498 -10.03 13.90 8.01
N GLN A 499 -9.89 13.70 9.33
CA GLN A 499 -9.79 14.79 10.31
C GLN A 499 -8.35 15.05 10.79
N GLY A 500 -7.41 14.14 10.55
CA GLY A 500 -6.03 14.32 10.98
C GLY A 500 -5.30 13.02 11.31
N LEU A 501 -4.28 13.15 12.17
CA LEU A 501 -3.48 12.05 12.69
C LEU A 501 -3.72 11.91 14.20
N THR A 502 -4.14 10.72 14.61
CA THR A 502 -4.21 10.30 16.03
C THR A 502 -3.27 9.12 16.22
N VAL A 503 -2.57 9.09 17.36
CA VAL A 503 -1.73 7.96 17.76
C VAL A 503 -2.36 7.27 18.97
N LEU A 504 -2.49 5.96 18.89
CA LEU A 504 -2.93 5.09 19.97
C LEU A 504 -1.71 4.33 20.54
N ARG A 505 -1.67 4.15 21.86
CA ARG A 505 -0.59 3.43 22.57
C ARG A 505 -1.14 2.26 23.37
N GLY A 506 -0.31 1.22 23.54
CA GLY A 506 -0.59 0.10 24.45
C GLY A 506 -1.35 -1.08 23.82
N TYR A 507 -1.22 -1.27 22.51
CA TYR A 507 -1.80 -2.37 21.75
C TYR A 507 -0.73 -3.25 21.09
#